data_AF-A0A8J7UE40-F1
#
_entry.id   AF-A0A8J7UE40-F1
#
_cell.length_a   1.000
_cell.length_b   1.000
_cell.length_c   1.000
_cell.angle_alpha   90.00
_cell.angle_beta   90.00
_cell.angle_gamma   90.00
#
_symmetry.space_group_name_H-M   'P 1'
#
loop_
_entity.id
_entity.type
_entity.pdbx_description
1 polymer ?
#
loop_
_entity_poly.entity_id
_entity_poly.type
_entity_poly.pdbx_seq_one_letter_code
_entity_poly.pdbx_strand_id
1 'polypeptide(L)'
;MNVENMTMRASNVSFGAYRLPAFLISSISGSAPMQVRLDPEARKALDANIAMPNKEPWQNQPADAALYNFGTQMVNSALGLAEYVHEQGDTIYIGKTPSNPHIGDVRVTFKTVLPADISLIAKLNGDTFERFIASNGKEISRLSMGTVSMESMFGKAHSGNSTMTWILRGVGILLVIAGLKCLLAPLAVIASVIPLLGSIVGAGTGLVCTLLGL
;
A
#
# COMPACT_ATOMS: atom_id res chain seq x y z
N MET A 1 19.66 1.18 11.58
CA MET A 1 19.73 2.32 10.66
C MET A 1 18.37 2.44 10.00
N ASN A 2 17.54 3.36 10.47
CA ASN A 2 16.11 3.42 10.14
C ASN A 2 15.92 4.45 9.02
N VAL A 3 15.51 4.02 7.83
CA VAL A 3 14.98 4.94 6.82
C VAL A 3 13.50 5.08 7.15
N GLU A 4 13.12 6.18 7.80
CA GLU A 4 11.74 6.43 8.18
C GLU A 4 10.96 6.94 6.96
N ASN A 5 10.16 6.05 6.37
CA ASN A 5 9.20 6.44 5.34
C ASN A 5 7.94 6.97 6.02
N MET A 6 7.69 8.27 5.87
CA MET A 6 6.46 8.91 6.34
C MET A 6 5.53 9.17 5.16
N THR A 7 4.28 8.69 5.24
CA THR A 7 3.25 8.98 4.24
C THR A 7 2.17 9.85 4.87
N MET A 8 2.01 11.06 4.35
CA MET A 8 0.90 11.94 4.69
C MET A 8 -0.17 11.85 3.61
N ARG A 9 -1.44 11.82 4.03
CA ARG A 9 -2.60 11.84 3.14
C ARG A 9 -3.43 13.10 3.39
N ALA A 10 -4.24 13.47 2.42
CA ALA A 10 -5.17 14.59 2.57
C ALA A 10 -6.09 14.36 3.78
N SER A 11 -6.22 15.37 4.64
CA SER A 11 -7.07 15.34 5.84
C SER A 11 -8.54 15.64 5.51
N ASN A 12 -8.81 16.29 4.39
CA ASN A 12 -10.14 16.69 3.97
C ASN A 12 -10.46 16.12 2.59
N VAL A 13 -11.15 14.98 2.55
CA VAL A 13 -11.61 14.33 1.33
C VAL A 13 -13.12 14.12 1.43
N SER A 14 -13.87 14.58 0.44
CA SER A 14 -15.32 14.43 0.39
C SER A 14 -15.76 13.43 -0.67
N PHE A 15 -16.89 12.78 -0.41
CA PHE A 15 -17.66 11.99 -1.36
C PHE A 15 -19.07 12.56 -1.40
N GLY A 16 -19.35 13.39 -2.42
CA GLY A 16 -20.57 14.18 -2.47
C GLY A 16 -20.69 15.10 -1.24
N ALA A 17 -21.76 14.93 -0.47
CA ALA A 17 -22.01 15.69 0.76
C ALA A 17 -21.31 15.13 2.02
N TYR A 18 -20.66 13.96 1.93
CA TYR A 18 -20.08 13.26 3.07
C TYR A 18 -18.56 13.40 3.13
N ARG A 19 -17.98 13.32 4.33
CA ARG A 19 -16.53 13.31 4.56
C ARG A 19 -16.01 11.89 4.71
N LEU A 20 -14.95 11.56 3.96
CA LEU A 20 -14.31 10.26 4.05
C LEU A 20 -13.40 10.18 5.28
N PRO A 21 -13.56 9.16 6.14
CA PRO A 21 -12.66 8.90 7.25
C PRO A 21 -11.31 8.35 6.75
N ALA A 22 -10.27 8.44 7.58
CA ALA A 22 -8.91 8.04 7.23
C ALA A 22 -8.80 6.61 6.67
N PHE A 23 -9.61 5.66 7.17
CA PHE A 23 -9.58 4.29 6.68
C PHE A 23 -10.09 4.16 5.24
N LEU A 24 -11.08 4.95 4.83
CA LEU A 24 -11.55 4.98 3.44
C LEU A 24 -10.58 5.74 2.54
N ILE A 25 -10.03 6.87 2.99
CA ILE A 25 -9.00 7.62 2.26
C ILE A 25 -7.81 6.71 1.96
N SER A 26 -7.44 5.85 2.92
CA SER A 26 -6.33 4.91 2.76
C SER A 26 -6.52 3.84 1.68
N SER A 27 -7.78 3.56 1.33
CA SER A 27 -8.17 2.56 0.34
C SER A 27 -8.39 3.13 -1.07
N ILE A 28 -8.31 4.46 -1.23
CA ILE A 28 -8.39 5.11 -2.54
C ILE A 28 -7.15 4.73 -3.36
N SER A 29 -7.41 4.25 -4.57
CA SER A 29 -6.38 3.87 -5.55
C SER A 29 -6.32 4.86 -6.70
N GLY A 30 -5.35 4.72 -7.61
CA GLY A 30 -5.29 5.54 -8.82
C GLY A 30 -4.59 6.89 -8.63
N SER A 31 -3.62 6.97 -7.70
CA SER A 31 -2.80 8.17 -7.56
C SER A 31 -1.92 8.38 -8.80
N ALA A 32 -1.96 9.57 -9.38
CA ALA A 32 -1.09 10.03 -10.43
C ALA A 32 0.04 10.91 -9.85
N PRO A 33 1.24 10.94 -10.48
CA PRO A 33 2.29 11.87 -10.10
C PRO A 33 1.79 13.31 -10.27
N MET A 34 1.99 14.14 -9.24
CA MET A 34 1.66 15.56 -9.31
C MET A 34 2.93 16.32 -9.63
N GLN A 35 2.99 17.01 -10.79
CA GLN A 35 4.14 17.84 -11.10
C GLN A 35 4.26 18.96 -10.06
N VAL A 36 5.40 18.98 -9.39
CA VAL A 36 5.75 19.99 -8.42
C VAL A 36 6.55 21.06 -9.16
N ARG A 37 6.11 22.29 -9.01
CA ARG A 37 6.85 23.46 -9.42
C ARG A 37 6.86 24.41 -8.24
N LEU A 38 8.02 24.59 -7.59
CA LEU A 38 8.09 25.61 -6.55
C LEU A 38 8.18 26.97 -7.23
N ASP A 39 7.49 27.91 -6.62
CA ASP A 39 7.69 29.31 -6.96
C ASP A 39 9.15 29.70 -6.61
N PRO A 40 9.87 30.48 -7.45
CA PRO A 40 11.28 30.77 -7.23
C PRO A 40 11.57 31.41 -5.87
N GLU A 41 10.62 32.20 -5.34
CA GLU A 41 10.71 32.82 -4.03
C GLU A 41 10.58 31.79 -2.91
N ALA A 42 9.62 30.86 -3.03
CA ALA A 42 9.42 29.76 -2.10
C ALA A 42 10.62 28.80 -2.07
N ARG A 43 11.20 28.49 -3.24
CA ARG A 43 12.41 27.67 -3.37
C ARG A 43 13.59 28.30 -2.66
N LYS A 44 13.84 29.59 -2.93
CA LYS A 44 14.92 30.36 -2.28
C LYS A 44 14.72 30.47 -0.77
N ALA A 45 13.49 30.65 -0.30
CA ALA A 45 13.18 30.66 1.13
C ALA A 45 13.43 29.29 1.78
N LEU A 46 13.09 28.20 1.08
CA LEU A 46 13.33 26.84 1.54
C LEU A 46 14.84 26.52 1.61
N ASP A 47 15.59 26.85 0.55
CA ASP A 47 17.06 26.74 0.54
C ASP A 47 17.69 27.54 1.69
N ALA A 48 17.24 28.78 1.93
CA ALA A 48 17.74 29.61 3.02
C ALA A 48 17.46 29.01 4.40
N ASN A 49 16.28 28.42 4.61
CA ASN A 49 15.94 27.76 5.88
C ASN A 49 16.72 26.46 6.09
N ILE A 50 17.04 25.72 5.03
CA ILE A 50 17.86 24.49 5.10
C ILE A 50 19.33 24.82 5.36
N ALA A 51 19.86 25.86 4.70
CA ALA A 51 21.25 26.29 4.88
C ALA A 51 21.50 26.97 6.24
N MET A 52 20.45 27.50 6.89
CA MET A 52 20.52 28.18 8.19
C MET A 52 19.41 27.70 9.14
N PRO A 53 19.56 26.51 9.77
CA PRO A 53 18.50 25.91 10.61
C PRO A 53 18.22 26.66 11.92
N ASN A 54 19.08 27.59 12.36
CA ASN A 54 18.88 28.39 13.57
C ASN A 54 18.41 29.81 13.25
N LYS A 55 17.10 30.00 13.10
CA LYS A 55 16.44 31.26 13.43
C LYS A 55 15.53 31.01 14.61
N GLU A 56 16.09 31.01 15.82
CA GLU A 56 15.25 30.91 17.02
C GLU A 56 14.40 32.19 17.18
N PRO A 57 13.08 32.07 17.36
CA PRO A 57 12.15 33.22 17.35
C PRO A 57 12.33 34.22 18.51
N TRP A 58 13.19 33.93 19.48
CA TRP A 58 13.40 34.75 20.69
C TRP A 58 14.82 35.31 20.82
N GLN A 59 15.70 35.09 19.83
CA GLN A 59 17.01 35.73 19.79
C GLN A 59 16.89 37.03 19.00
N ASN A 60 16.88 38.16 19.71
CA ASN A 60 17.04 39.48 19.12
C ASN A 60 18.37 39.52 18.37
N GLN A 61 18.30 39.35 17.06
CA GLN A 61 19.44 39.41 16.16
C GLN A 61 20.01 40.84 16.26
N PRO A 62 21.25 41.03 16.70
CA PRO A 62 21.81 42.38 16.83
C PRO A 62 21.82 43.04 15.44
N ALA A 63 21.69 44.37 15.38
CA ALA A 63 21.49 45.10 14.12
C ALA A 63 22.63 44.89 13.07
N ASP A 64 23.79 44.40 13.52
CA ASP A 64 24.96 43.98 12.73
C ASP A 64 24.85 42.56 12.15
N ALA A 65 23.99 41.70 12.70
CA ALA A 65 23.73 40.37 12.15
C ALA A 65 22.95 40.43 10.83
N ALA A 66 22.26 41.53 10.52
CA ALA A 66 21.72 41.78 9.18
C ALA A 66 22.84 41.90 8.12
N LEU A 67 23.96 42.56 8.47
CA LEU A 67 25.14 42.66 7.60
C LEU A 67 25.88 41.32 7.48
N TYR A 68 25.98 40.54 8.56
CA TYR A 68 26.54 39.19 8.52
C TYR A 68 25.70 38.24 7.66
N ASN A 69 24.37 38.22 7.87
CA ASN A 69 23.42 37.40 7.12
C ASN A 69 23.35 37.80 5.64
N PHE A 70 23.35 39.10 5.34
CA PHE A 70 23.41 39.63 3.98
C PHE A 70 24.75 39.29 3.31
N GLY A 71 25.87 39.43 4.04
CA GLY A 71 27.19 39.00 3.60
C GLY A 71 27.25 37.52 3.28
N THR A 72 26.72 36.65 4.15
CA THR A 72 26.63 35.20 3.88
C THR A 72 25.67 34.86 2.74
N GLN A 73 24.56 35.58 2.57
CA GLN A 73 23.70 35.40 1.39
C GLN A 73 24.41 35.80 0.10
N MET A 74 25.08 36.95 0.08
CA MET A 74 25.86 37.45 -1.05
C MET A 74 27.01 36.50 -1.38
N VAL A 75 27.72 35.99 -0.36
CA VAL A 75 28.83 35.04 -0.53
C VAL A 75 28.33 33.67 -0.98
N ASN A 76 27.25 33.13 -0.41
CA ASN A 76 26.68 31.85 -0.86
C ASN A 76 26.10 31.95 -2.29
N SER A 77 25.53 33.11 -2.65
CA SER A 77 25.04 33.40 -4.00
C SER A 77 26.18 33.63 -5.00
N ALA A 78 27.28 34.28 -4.58
CA ALA A 78 28.43 34.60 -5.42
C ALA A 78 29.42 33.43 -5.58
N LEU A 79 29.50 32.53 -4.60
CA LEU A 79 30.34 31.33 -4.61
C LEU A 79 29.59 30.06 -5.08
N GLY A 80 28.28 30.17 -5.37
CA GLY A 80 27.46 29.03 -5.78
C GLY A 80 27.39 27.92 -4.73
N LEU A 81 27.48 28.27 -3.44
CA LEU A 81 27.61 27.29 -2.37
C LEU A 81 26.26 26.64 -2.07
N ALA A 82 26.09 25.48 -2.71
CA ALA A 82 25.12 24.41 -2.49
C ALA A 82 23.64 24.82 -2.56
N GLU A 83 23.08 24.71 -3.76
CA GLU A 83 21.64 24.47 -3.94
C GLU A 83 21.28 23.14 -3.27
N TYR A 84 20.46 23.19 -2.23
CA TYR A 84 20.06 21.99 -1.49
C TYR A 84 18.70 21.47 -1.95
N VAL A 85 17.85 22.33 -2.52
CA VAL A 85 16.53 21.96 -3.02
C VAL A 85 16.59 21.71 -4.52
N HIS A 86 16.33 20.47 -4.92
CA HIS A 86 16.30 20.03 -6.31
C HIS A 86 14.89 19.57 -6.69
N GLU A 87 14.31 20.18 -7.71
CA GLU A 87 13.00 19.82 -8.25
C GLU A 87 13.13 18.81 -9.38
N GLN A 88 12.46 17.66 -9.27
CA GLN A 88 12.47 16.61 -10.28
C GLN A 88 11.06 16.07 -10.49
N GLY A 89 10.31 16.72 -11.39
CA GLY A 89 8.98 16.27 -11.78
C GLY A 89 7.99 16.25 -10.61
N ASP A 90 7.73 15.07 -10.04
CA ASP A 90 6.80 14.86 -8.93
C ASP A 90 7.46 14.86 -7.54
N THR A 91 8.77 15.08 -7.50
CA THR A 91 9.57 14.90 -6.30
C THR A 91 10.43 16.12 -6.03
N ILE A 92 10.48 16.53 -4.76
CA ILE A 92 11.45 17.48 -4.23
C ILE A 92 12.52 16.69 -3.50
N TYR A 93 13.77 16.91 -3.87
CA TYR A 93 14.93 16.37 -3.18
C TYR A 93 15.63 17.47 -2.39
N ILE A 94 15.92 17.20 -1.13
CA ILE A 94 16.63 18.08 -0.21
C ILE A 94 17.95 17.40 0.13
N GLY A 95 19.05 17.93 -0.38
CA GLY A 95 20.39 17.42 -0.17
C GLY A 95 21.38 17.99 -1.19
N LYS A 96 22.67 17.75 -0.98
CA LYS A 96 23.73 18.33 -1.82
C LYS A 96 23.74 17.79 -3.25
N THR A 97 23.38 16.52 -3.43
CA THR A 97 23.51 15.86 -4.73
C THR A 97 22.45 14.77 -4.87
N PRO A 98 21.42 14.99 -5.72
CA PRO A 98 20.35 14.00 -5.93
C PRO A 98 20.82 12.66 -6.50
N SER A 99 21.91 12.66 -7.27
CA SER A 99 22.47 11.44 -7.87
C SER A 99 23.36 10.63 -6.92
N ASN A 100 23.71 11.18 -5.74
CA ASN A 100 24.52 10.50 -4.73
C ASN A 100 23.98 10.80 -3.32
N PRO A 101 22.90 10.13 -2.89
CA PRO A 101 22.20 10.44 -1.66
C PRO A 101 23.00 10.05 -0.41
N HIS A 102 23.03 10.93 0.58
CA HIS A 102 23.67 10.70 1.87
C HIS A 102 22.65 10.62 3.01
N ILE A 103 23.05 10.07 4.15
CA ILE A 103 22.22 10.04 5.36
C ILE A 103 21.92 11.48 5.78
N GLY A 104 20.64 11.81 5.93
CA GLY A 104 20.17 13.17 6.23
C GLY A 104 19.53 13.88 5.02
N ASP A 105 19.70 13.35 3.81
CA ASP A 105 18.99 13.84 2.64
C ASP A 105 17.51 13.39 2.69
N VAL A 106 16.61 14.27 2.25
CA VAL A 106 15.16 14.05 2.30
C VAL A 106 14.58 14.06 0.90
N ARG A 107 13.68 13.11 0.61
CA ARG A 107 12.96 13.06 -0.65
C ARG A 107 11.46 13.08 -0.39
N VAL A 108 10.78 14.08 -0.95
CA VAL A 108 9.34 14.27 -0.81
C VAL A 108 8.68 14.06 -2.16
N THR A 109 7.89 12.99 -2.30
CA THR A 109 7.16 12.68 -3.53
C THR A 109 5.70 13.08 -3.39
N PHE A 110 5.20 13.81 -4.38
CA PHE A 110 3.86 14.35 -4.41
C PHE A 110 2.99 13.55 -5.38
N LYS A 111 1.87 13.07 -4.87
CA LYS A 111 0.89 12.32 -5.65
C LYS A 111 -0.49 12.90 -5.42
N THR A 112 -1.28 12.92 -6.48
CA THR A 112 -2.67 13.37 -6.44
C THR A 112 -3.59 12.29 -6.96
N VAL A 113 -4.82 12.26 -6.47
CA VAL A 113 -5.87 11.41 -7.02
C VAL A 113 -6.85 12.33 -7.72
N LEU A 114 -7.04 12.14 -9.03
CA LEU A 114 -8.02 12.90 -9.79
C LEU A 114 -9.45 12.56 -9.34
N PRO A 115 -10.40 13.50 -9.41
CA PRO A 115 -11.81 13.21 -9.17
C PRO A 115 -12.25 12.02 -10.02
N ALA A 116 -12.74 10.98 -9.35
CA ALA A 116 -13.14 9.73 -9.97
C ALA A 116 -14.38 9.18 -9.28
N ASP A 117 -15.17 8.42 -10.04
CA ASP A 117 -16.30 7.69 -9.47
C ASP A 117 -15.79 6.60 -8.53
N ILE A 118 -16.41 6.51 -7.37
CA ILE A 118 -16.12 5.48 -6.37
C ILE A 118 -17.43 4.86 -5.89
N SER A 119 -17.36 3.59 -5.52
CA SER A 119 -18.43 2.87 -4.85
C SER A 119 -17.92 2.46 -3.48
N LEU A 120 -18.70 2.68 -2.42
CA LEU A 120 -18.31 2.34 -1.06
C LEU A 120 -19.44 1.63 -0.31
N ILE A 121 -19.04 0.74 0.60
CA ILE A 121 -19.92 0.13 1.60
C ILE A 121 -19.35 0.51 2.95
N ALA A 122 -20.14 1.17 3.79
CA ALA A 122 -19.81 1.51 5.17
C ALA A 122 -21.08 1.88 5.94
N LYS A 123 -21.00 1.92 7.27
CA LYS A 123 -22.10 2.41 8.10
C LYS A 123 -22.08 3.94 8.05
N LEU A 124 -23.20 4.58 7.71
CA LEU A 124 -23.30 6.04 7.77
C LEU A 124 -23.41 6.48 9.23
N ASN A 125 -22.61 7.47 9.63
CA ASN A 125 -22.73 8.16 10.91
C ASN A 125 -22.65 9.67 10.69
N GLY A 126 -23.81 10.33 10.68
CA GLY A 126 -23.91 11.77 10.44
C GLY A 126 -23.37 12.17 9.06
N ASP A 127 -22.30 12.97 9.05
CA ASP A 127 -21.61 13.44 7.84
C ASP A 127 -20.42 12.55 7.44
N THR A 128 -20.16 11.46 8.15
CA THR A 128 -19.04 10.55 7.89
C THR A 128 -19.43 9.06 7.90
N PHE A 129 -18.44 8.19 7.76
CA PHE A 129 -18.61 6.75 7.68
C PHE A 129 -17.88 6.03 8.83
N GLU A 130 -18.50 4.99 9.34
CA GLU A 130 -17.96 4.07 10.33
C GLU A 130 -17.75 2.68 9.74
N ARG A 131 -16.83 1.93 10.36
CA ARG A 131 -16.65 0.51 10.04
C ARG A 131 -17.91 -0.26 10.40
N PHE A 132 -18.41 -1.06 9.46
CA PHE A 132 -19.53 -1.95 9.66
C PHE A 132 -19.02 -3.36 9.97
N ILE A 133 -19.36 -3.85 11.15
CA ILE A 133 -19.10 -5.22 11.58
C ILE A 133 -20.39 -6.01 11.48
N ALA A 134 -20.40 -7.06 10.67
CA ALA A 134 -21.56 -7.95 10.55
C ALA A 134 -21.70 -8.84 11.78
N SER A 135 -22.86 -9.47 11.93
CA SER A 135 -23.18 -10.37 13.06
C SER A 135 -22.21 -11.56 13.20
N ASN A 136 -21.48 -11.90 12.14
CA ASN A 136 -20.45 -12.94 12.13
C ASN A 136 -19.04 -12.42 12.52
N GLY A 137 -18.92 -11.18 13.00
CA GLY A 137 -17.66 -10.54 13.40
C GLY A 137 -16.77 -10.06 12.27
N LYS A 138 -17.20 -10.17 11.00
CA LYS A 138 -16.41 -9.71 9.84
C LYS A 138 -16.72 -8.26 9.52
N GLU A 139 -15.67 -7.49 9.22
CA GLU A 139 -15.81 -6.13 8.70
C GLU A 139 -16.22 -6.17 7.21
N ILE A 140 -17.24 -5.39 6.83
CA ILE A 140 -17.72 -5.26 5.44
C ILE A 140 -17.52 -3.84 4.90
N SER A 141 -16.70 -3.02 5.56
CA SER A 141 -16.41 -1.67 5.09
C SER A 141 -15.32 -1.65 4.03
N ARG A 142 -15.65 -1.17 2.83
CA ARG A 142 -14.72 -1.12 1.70
C ARG A 142 -15.07 -0.02 0.70
N LEU A 143 -14.03 0.56 0.10
CA LEU A 143 -14.12 1.42 -1.08
C LEU A 143 -13.58 0.66 -2.30
N SER A 144 -14.26 0.81 -3.44
CA SER A 144 -13.78 0.39 -4.75
C SER A 144 -13.77 1.58 -5.68
N MET A 145 -12.74 1.65 -6.52
CA MET A 145 -12.72 2.58 -7.65
C MET A 145 -13.77 2.17 -8.69
N GLY A 146 -14.39 3.16 -9.32
CA GLY A 146 -15.41 3.02 -10.35
C GLY A 146 -16.83 2.77 -9.81
N THR A 147 -17.78 2.74 -10.74
CA THR A 147 -19.19 2.38 -10.49
C THR A 147 -19.30 0.85 -10.44
N VAL A 148 -19.43 0.31 -9.23
CA VAL A 148 -19.50 -1.12 -8.96
C VAL A 148 -20.83 -1.42 -8.29
N SER A 149 -21.53 -2.44 -8.75
CA SER A 149 -22.80 -2.84 -8.16
C SER A 149 -22.61 -3.38 -6.74
N MET A 150 -23.67 -3.28 -5.93
CA MET A 150 -23.69 -3.77 -4.56
C MET A 150 -23.32 -5.26 -4.49
N GLU A 151 -23.91 -6.08 -5.37
CA GLU A 151 -23.69 -7.52 -5.46
C GLU A 151 -22.22 -7.83 -5.76
N SER A 152 -21.58 -7.05 -6.63
CA SER A 152 -20.16 -7.22 -6.95
C SER A 152 -19.26 -6.84 -5.77
N MET A 153 -19.60 -5.79 -5.01
CA MET A 153 -18.84 -5.39 -3.82
C MET A 153 -18.93 -6.41 -2.68
N PHE A 154 -20.13 -6.93 -2.41
CA PHE A 154 -20.32 -8.02 -1.43
C PHE A 154 -19.75 -9.35 -1.93
N GLY A 155 -19.90 -9.65 -3.23
CA GLY A 155 -19.34 -10.85 -3.87
C GLY A 155 -17.83 -10.88 -3.76
N LYS A 156 -17.14 -9.76 -4.04
CA LYS A 156 -15.68 -9.63 -3.84
C LYS A 156 -15.26 -9.74 -2.36
N ALA A 157 -16.12 -9.34 -1.42
CA ALA A 157 -15.86 -9.54 0.01
C ALA A 157 -15.99 -11.01 0.43
N HIS A 158 -16.80 -11.82 -0.27
CA HIS A 158 -17.06 -13.22 0.08
C HIS A 158 -16.20 -14.23 -0.71
N SER A 159 -15.93 -13.98 -1.99
CA SER A 159 -15.43 -14.98 -2.94
C SER A 159 -13.95 -15.33 -2.80
N GLY A 160 -13.13 -14.43 -2.24
CA GLY A 160 -11.68 -14.64 -2.10
C GLY A 160 -11.31 -15.86 -1.24
N ASN A 161 -12.18 -16.24 -0.30
CA ASN A 161 -11.90 -17.32 0.64
C ASN A 161 -12.46 -18.68 0.20
N SER A 162 -13.43 -18.71 -0.73
CA SER A 162 -14.01 -19.98 -1.19
C SER A 162 -13.01 -20.73 -2.06
N THR A 163 -12.47 -20.08 -3.10
CA THR A 163 -11.56 -20.70 -4.07
C THR A 163 -10.28 -21.22 -3.42
N MET A 164 -9.66 -20.43 -2.54
CA MET A 164 -8.44 -20.85 -1.82
C MET A 164 -8.70 -22.07 -0.93
N THR A 165 -9.87 -22.12 -0.26
CA THR A 165 -10.23 -23.26 0.59
C THR A 165 -10.40 -24.54 -0.24
N TRP A 166 -11.06 -24.46 -1.41
CA TRP A 166 -11.20 -25.60 -2.31
C TRP A 166 -9.87 -26.06 -2.90
N ILE A 167 -8.98 -25.13 -3.27
CA ILE A 167 -7.61 -25.45 -3.71
C ILE A 167 -6.86 -26.21 -2.61
N LEU A 168 -6.84 -25.67 -1.39
CA LEU A 168 -6.13 -26.29 -0.28
C LEU A 168 -6.69 -27.67 0.07
N ARG A 169 -8.02 -27.86 -0.07
CA ARG A 169 -8.66 -29.17 0.06
C ARG A 169 -8.23 -30.15 -1.03
N GLY A 170 -8.23 -29.72 -2.30
CA GLY A 170 -7.76 -30.56 -3.41
C GLY A 170 -6.30 -30.99 -3.25
N VAL A 171 -5.43 -30.05 -2.87
CA VAL A 171 -4.02 -30.34 -2.58
C VAL A 171 -3.88 -31.29 -1.39
N GLY A 172 -4.64 -31.07 -0.32
CA GLY A 172 -4.65 -31.95 0.86
C GLY A 172 -5.07 -33.39 0.53
N ILE A 173 -6.11 -33.57 -0.30
CA ILE A 173 -6.55 -34.88 -0.77
C ILE A 173 -5.43 -35.58 -1.55
N LEU A 174 -4.78 -34.88 -2.48
CA LEU A 174 -3.67 -35.45 -3.25
C LEU A 174 -2.49 -35.88 -2.36
N LEU A 175 -2.15 -35.08 -1.35
CA LEU A 175 -1.11 -35.38 -0.38
C LEU A 175 -1.45 -36.64 0.44
N VAL A 176 -2.70 -36.78 0.90
CA VAL A 176 -3.15 -37.97 1.63
C VAL A 176 -3.11 -39.20 0.72
N ILE A 177 -3.57 -39.10 -0.54
CA ILE A 177 -3.50 -40.20 -1.50
C ILE A 177 -2.04 -40.63 -1.73
N ALA A 178 -1.13 -39.68 -1.89
CA ALA A 178 0.30 -39.96 -2.05
C ALA A 178 0.90 -40.62 -0.80
N GLY A 179 0.58 -40.11 0.39
CA GLY A 179 1.02 -40.69 1.66
C GLY A 179 0.50 -42.11 1.87
N LEU A 180 -0.78 -42.35 1.59
CA LEU A 180 -1.38 -43.68 1.72
C LEU A 180 -0.81 -44.67 0.69
N LYS A 181 -0.52 -44.23 -0.54
CA LYS A 181 0.19 -45.03 -1.53
C LYS A 181 1.59 -45.41 -1.07
N CYS A 182 2.33 -44.47 -0.48
CA CYS A 182 3.66 -44.75 0.05
C CYS A 182 3.63 -45.73 1.23
N LEU A 183 2.62 -45.61 2.11
CA LEU A 183 2.43 -46.50 3.25
C LEU A 183 1.99 -47.92 2.83
N LEU A 184 1.08 -48.03 1.86
CA LEU A 184 0.56 -49.30 1.38
C LEU A 184 1.44 -49.97 0.32
N ALA A 185 2.45 -49.29 -0.23
CA ALA A 185 3.36 -49.84 -1.24
C ALA A 185 4.01 -51.19 -0.85
N PRO A 186 4.63 -51.36 0.34
CA PRO A 186 5.20 -52.65 0.73
C PRO A 186 4.13 -53.75 0.91
N LEU A 187 2.93 -53.38 1.38
CA LEU A 187 1.80 -54.31 1.50
C LEU A 187 1.26 -54.72 0.12
N ALA A 188 1.24 -53.79 -0.85
CA ALA A 188 0.80 -54.03 -2.22
C ALA A 188 1.71 -55.02 -2.97
N VAL A 189 3.03 -54.97 -2.72
CA VAL A 189 3.99 -55.95 -3.27
C VAL A 189 3.68 -57.35 -2.73
N ILE A 190 3.37 -57.48 -1.44
CA ILE A 190 2.97 -58.75 -0.82
C ILE A 190 1.58 -59.20 -1.31
N ALA A 191 0.68 -58.27 -1.58
CA ALA A 191 -0.67 -58.54 -2.10
C ALA A 191 -0.68 -58.92 -3.59
N SER A 192 0.34 -58.56 -4.37
CA SER A 192 0.42 -58.83 -5.82
C SER A 192 0.46 -60.32 -6.19
N VAL A 193 0.70 -61.19 -5.21
CA VAL A 193 0.56 -62.64 -5.35
C VAL A 193 -0.86 -63.16 -5.11
N ILE A 194 -1.84 -62.28 -4.79
CA ILE A 194 -3.25 -62.65 -4.54
C ILE A 194 -4.17 -61.93 -5.57
N PRO A 195 -4.80 -62.65 -6.51
CA PRO A 195 -5.48 -62.09 -7.70
C PRO A 195 -6.77 -61.26 -7.45
N LEU A 196 -7.14 -60.96 -6.19
CA LEU A 196 -8.43 -60.35 -5.83
C LEU A 196 -8.35 -58.84 -5.51
N LEU A 197 -7.15 -58.30 -5.24
CA LEU A 197 -6.98 -56.94 -4.71
C LEU A 197 -6.91 -55.84 -5.79
N GLY A 198 -6.58 -56.18 -7.04
CA GLY A 198 -6.57 -55.24 -8.16
C GLY A 198 -7.95 -54.65 -8.49
N SER A 199 -9.01 -55.45 -8.28
CA SER A 199 -10.40 -55.09 -8.58
C SER A 199 -10.96 -54.00 -7.64
N ILE A 200 -10.53 -54.01 -6.37
CA ILE A 200 -10.98 -53.05 -5.34
C ILE A 200 -10.34 -51.68 -5.55
N VAL A 201 -9.06 -51.64 -5.94
CA VAL A 201 -8.35 -50.38 -6.19
C VAL A 201 -8.94 -49.67 -7.42
N GLY A 202 -9.30 -50.42 -8.48
CA GLY A 202 -9.99 -49.87 -9.66
C GLY A 202 -11.40 -49.35 -9.35
N ALA A 203 -12.15 -50.02 -8.47
CA ALA A 203 -13.45 -49.54 -8.03
C ALA A 203 -13.35 -48.26 -7.17
N GLY A 204 -12.34 -48.17 -6.30
CA GLY A 204 -12.11 -47.00 -5.44
C GLY A 204 -11.71 -45.75 -6.21
N THR A 205 -10.86 -45.85 -7.23
CA THR A 205 -10.48 -44.70 -8.06
C THR A 205 -11.63 -44.20 -8.93
N GLY A 206 -12.49 -45.10 -9.45
CA GLY A 206 -13.69 -44.72 -10.19
C GLY A 206 -14.70 -43.92 -9.35
N LEU A 207 -14.91 -44.32 -8.09
CA LEU A 207 -15.82 -43.64 -7.18
C LEU A 207 -15.30 -42.25 -6.77
N VAL A 208 -14.00 -42.13 -6.48
CA VAL A 208 -13.37 -40.85 -6.13
C VAL A 208 -13.38 -39.88 -7.32
N CYS A 209 -13.09 -40.34 -8.54
CA CYS A 209 -13.20 -39.50 -9.74
C CYS A 209 -14.63 -39.00 -9.98
N THR A 210 -15.63 -39.83 -9.71
CA THR A 210 -17.05 -39.47 -9.89
C THR A 210 -17.50 -38.44 -8.85
N LEU A 211 -17.05 -38.56 -7.60
CA LEU A 211 -17.36 -37.61 -6.53
C LEU A 211 -16.62 -36.27 -6.65
N LEU A 212 -15.42 -36.26 -7.24
CA LEU A 212 -14.65 -35.02 -7.46
C LEU A 212 -15.04 -34.29 -8.75
N GLY A 213 -15.69 -34.98 -9.70
CA GLY A 213 -16.17 -34.41 -10.95
C GLY A 213 -17.56 -33.77 -10.88
N LEU A 214 -18.28 -33.95 -9.77
CA LEU A 214 -19.60 -33.36 -9.48
C LEU A 214 -19.43 -32.13 -8.57
#